data_AF-J0QY17-F1
#
_entry.id   AF-J0QY17-F1
#
_cell.length_a   1.000
_cell.length_b   1.000
_cell.length_c   1.000
_cell.angle_alpha   90.00
_cell.angle_beta   90.00
_cell.angle_gamma   90.00
#
_symmetry.space_group_name_H-M   'P 1'
#
loop_
_entity.id
_entity.type
_entity.pdbx_description
1 polymer ?
#
loop_
_entity_poly.entity_id
_entity_poly.type
_entity_poly.pdbx_seq_one_letter_code
_entity_poly.pdbx_strand_id
1 'polypeptide(L)'
;MLQNGYVQDVEETLAVKKLHNLRSKLHDYVRDVGKSGDFSLLLDTERSFVDDDLSRYTNSPEMKSSLKTALTEIDIIKEHLEIVADPTQYQLINKAHSLSKNRKNGLPYDEARQAMASHYTRLGNLNKARLTTVEKSIIDARKDNMKVMRRLYENMQAKALGINLSQNKGMSL
;
A
#
# COMPACT_ATOMS: atom_id res chain seq x y z
N MET A 1 -46.28 18.05 12.18
CA MET A 1 -45.41 16.85 12.12
C MET A 1 -44.68 16.65 10.78
N LEU A 2 -45.02 17.35 9.68
CA LEU A 2 -44.34 17.21 8.38
C LEU A 2 -42.99 17.96 8.26
N GLN A 3 -42.76 18.97 9.10
CA GLN A 3 -41.59 19.86 8.98
C GLN A 3 -40.27 19.21 9.48
N ASN A 4 -40.36 18.27 10.44
CA ASN A 4 -39.18 17.60 11.00
C ASN A 4 -38.58 16.55 10.03
N GLY A 5 -39.42 15.84 9.27
CA GLY A 5 -38.92 14.86 8.29
C GLY A 5 -38.17 15.53 7.13
N TYR A 6 -38.69 16.67 6.64
CA TYR A 6 -38.06 17.41 5.54
C TYR A 6 -36.71 18.03 5.92
N VAL A 7 -36.57 18.55 7.15
CA VAL A 7 -35.29 19.09 7.64
C VAL A 7 -34.26 17.96 7.82
N GLN A 8 -34.68 16.80 8.33
CA GLN A 8 -33.81 15.63 8.48
C GLN A 8 -33.30 15.13 7.12
N ASP A 9 -34.16 15.02 6.11
CA ASP A 9 -33.77 14.59 4.74
C ASP A 9 -32.75 15.56 4.09
N VAL A 10 -32.89 16.87 4.34
CA VAL A 10 -31.95 17.89 3.84
C VAL A 10 -30.61 17.81 4.56
N GLU A 11 -30.62 17.62 5.88
CA GLU A 11 -29.40 17.45 6.67
C GLU A 11 -28.64 16.16 6.30
N GLU A 12 -29.36 15.06 6.11
CA GLU A 12 -28.80 13.79 5.60
C GLU A 12 -28.19 13.97 4.20
N THR A 13 -28.88 14.66 3.30
CA THR A 13 -28.37 14.97 1.96
C THR A 13 -27.10 15.82 2.01
N LEU A 14 -27.03 16.80 2.92
CA LEU A 14 -25.85 17.64 3.12
C LEU A 14 -24.68 16.83 3.69
N ALA A 15 -24.95 15.96 4.67
CA ALA A 15 -23.95 15.08 5.27
C ALA A 15 -23.34 14.11 4.25
N VAL A 16 -24.19 13.49 3.41
CA VAL A 16 -23.73 12.61 2.32
C VAL A 16 -22.84 13.35 1.33
N LYS A 17 -23.23 14.57 0.91
CA LYS A 17 -22.39 15.40 0.02
C LYS A 17 -21.05 15.77 0.66
N LYS A 18 -21.04 16.16 1.93
CA LYS A 18 -19.79 16.47 2.67
C LYS A 18 -18.87 15.25 2.74
N LEU A 19 -19.42 14.09 3.06
CA LEU A 19 -18.67 12.83 3.12
C LEU A 19 -18.08 12.46 1.75
N HIS A 20 -18.87 12.58 0.68
CA HIS A 20 -18.41 12.33 -0.68
C HIS A 20 -17.24 13.26 -1.08
N ASN A 21 -17.35 14.56 -0.77
CA ASN A 21 -16.29 15.52 -1.05
C ASN A 21 -15.01 15.23 -0.25
N LEU A 22 -15.15 14.85 1.02
CA LEU A 22 -14.01 14.47 1.85
C LEU A 22 -13.29 13.25 1.27
N ARG A 23 -14.04 12.22 0.86
CA ARG A 23 -13.50 11.00 0.24
C ARG A 23 -12.83 11.29 -1.09
N SER A 24 -13.39 12.21 -1.89
CA SER A 24 -12.77 12.64 -3.16
C SER A 24 -11.43 13.34 -2.92
N LYS A 25 -11.37 14.24 -1.92
CA LYS A 25 -10.10 14.88 -1.51
C LYS A 25 -9.07 13.87 -1.00
N LEU A 26 -9.52 12.89 -0.21
CA LEU A 26 -8.65 11.81 0.26
C LEU A 26 -8.09 10.98 -0.89
N HIS A 27 -8.94 10.65 -1.87
CA HIS A 27 -8.49 9.97 -3.09
C HIS A 27 -7.43 10.78 -3.85
N ASP A 28 -7.65 12.09 -4.04
CA ASP A 28 -6.68 12.95 -4.70
C ASP A 28 -5.35 13.01 -3.94
N TYR A 29 -5.40 13.11 -2.60
CA TYR A 29 -4.22 13.06 -1.73
C TYR A 29 -3.43 11.75 -1.92
N VAL A 30 -4.10 10.59 -1.85
CA VAL A 30 -3.45 9.29 -2.02
C VAL A 30 -2.77 9.18 -3.40
N ARG A 31 -3.45 9.65 -4.44
CA ARG A 31 -2.89 9.67 -5.80
C ARG A 31 -1.66 10.57 -5.90
N ASP A 32 -1.68 11.73 -5.25
CA ASP A 32 -0.58 12.68 -5.31
C ASP A 32 0.63 12.20 -4.48
N VAL A 33 0.41 11.48 -3.37
CA VAL A 33 1.45 10.70 -2.69
C VAL A 33 2.10 9.69 -3.66
N GLY A 34 1.30 8.99 -4.46
CA GLY A 34 1.77 8.11 -5.54
C GLY A 34 2.73 8.76 -6.53
N LYS A 35 2.44 10.01 -6.90
CA LYS A 35 3.24 10.78 -7.87
C LYS A 35 4.53 11.34 -7.28
N SER A 36 4.63 11.47 -5.97
CA SER A 36 5.82 12.03 -5.31
C SER A 36 7.08 11.20 -5.57
N GLY A 37 6.92 9.88 -5.73
CA GLY A 37 8.06 8.95 -5.81
C GLY A 37 8.84 8.84 -4.49
N ASP A 38 8.35 9.43 -3.40
CA ASP A 38 8.96 9.37 -2.08
C ASP A 38 8.52 8.08 -1.37
N PHE A 39 9.47 7.16 -1.19
CA PHE A 39 9.20 5.87 -0.56
C PHE A 39 8.69 6.02 0.87
N SER A 40 9.31 6.90 1.67
CA SER A 40 8.93 7.08 3.07
C SER A 40 7.52 7.63 3.17
N LEU A 41 7.19 8.63 2.35
CA LEU A 41 5.83 9.18 2.30
C LEU A 41 4.79 8.14 1.89
N LEU A 42 5.11 7.29 0.90
CA LEU A 42 4.25 6.19 0.47
C LEU A 42 4.00 5.18 1.60
N LEU A 43 5.07 4.78 2.30
CA LEU A 43 5.02 3.78 3.36
C LEU A 43 4.28 4.32 4.60
N ASP A 44 4.59 5.54 5.03
CA ASP A 44 3.97 6.19 6.19
C ASP A 44 2.49 6.48 5.96
N THR A 45 2.12 6.87 4.73
CA THR A 45 0.72 7.04 4.34
C THR A 45 -0.03 5.71 4.43
N GLU A 46 0.54 4.63 3.90
CA GLU A 46 -0.11 3.31 3.98
C GLU A 46 -0.21 2.81 5.42
N ARG A 47 0.85 3.00 6.22
CA ARG A 47 0.82 2.67 7.66
C ARG A 47 -0.34 3.37 8.36
N SER A 48 -0.51 4.67 8.10
CA SER A 48 -1.58 5.47 8.69
C SER A 48 -2.97 4.92 8.35
N PHE A 49 -3.19 4.48 7.10
CA PHE A 49 -4.45 3.81 6.74
C PHE A 49 -4.68 2.52 7.52
N VAL A 50 -3.65 1.68 7.65
CA VAL A 50 -3.77 0.39 8.33
C VAL A 50 -3.98 0.59 9.84
N ASP A 51 -3.32 1.57 10.45
CA ASP A 51 -3.50 1.94 11.85
C ASP A 51 -4.92 2.52 12.11
N ASP A 52 -5.43 3.35 11.22
CA ASP A 52 -6.81 3.85 11.30
C ASP A 52 -7.83 2.71 11.13
N ASP A 53 -7.59 1.80 10.18
CA ASP A 53 -8.43 0.61 9.99
C ASP A 53 -8.42 -0.29 11.23
N LEU A 54 -7.26 -0.47 11.86
CA LEU A 54 -7.08 -1.27 13.07
C LEU A 54 -7.78 -0.64 14.28
N SER A 55 -7.73 0.68 14.41
CA SER A 55 -8.26 1.39 15.57
C SER A 55 -9.77 1.67 15.49
N ARG A 56 -10.32 1.82 14.27
CA ARG A 56 -11.71 2.29 14.08
C ARG A 56 -12.63 1.25 13.47
N TYR A 57 -12.11 0.36 12.63
CA TYR A 57 -12.95 -0.46 11.74
C TYR A 57 -12.82 -1.97 11.96
N THR A 58 -12.01 -2.42 12.93
CA THR A 58 -11.98 -3.85 13.28
C THR A 58 -13.27 -4.30 13.89
N ASN A 59 -13.90 -5.30 13.28
CA ASN A 59 -15.13 -5.91 13.75
C ASN A 59 -14.98 -7.40 14.10
N SER A 60 -13.82 -8.01 13.85
CA SER A 60 -13.55 -9.41 14.16
C SER A 60 -12.10 -9.65 14.63
N PRO A 61 -11.84 -10.71 15.43
CA PRO A 61 -10.48 -11.11 15.79
C PRO A 61 -9.59 -11.41 14.58
N GLU A 62 -10.15 -12.00 13.53
CA GLU A 62 -9.45 -12.34 12.30
C GLU A 62 -9.02 -11.08 11.55
N MET A 63 -9.91 -10.08 11.42
CA MET A 63 -9.57 -8.78 10.82
C MET A 63 -8.49 -8.08 11.63
N LYS A 64 -8.62 -8.05 12.97
CA LYS A 64 -7.62 -7.47 13.86
C LYS A 64 -6.25 -8.15 13.70
N SER A 65 -6.23 -9.47 13.60
CA SER A 65 -4.99 -10.24 13.36
C SER A 65 -4.39 -9.89 12.00
N SER A 66 -5.20 -9.87 10.94
CA SER A 66 -4.75 -9.53 9.58
C SER A 66 -4.14 -8.13 9.48
N LEU A 67 -4.75 -7.14 10.13
CA LEU A 67 -4.24 -5.75 10.16
C LEU A 67 -2.95 -5.63 10.99
N LYS A 68 -2.84 -6.35 12.12
CA LYS A 68 -1.58 -6.42 12.88
C LYS A 68 -0.45 -7.02 12.05
N THR A 69 -0.72 -8.11 11.33
CA THR A 69 0.24 -8.69 10.38
C THR A 69 0.63 -7.67 9.31
N ALA A 70 -0.34 -6.91 8.79
CA ALA A 70 -0.08 -5.87 7.80
C ALA A 70 0.87 -4.76 8.32
N LEU A 71 0.74 -4.37 9.59
CA LEU A 71 1.65 -3.41 10.24
C LEU A 71 3.05 -4.00 10.42
N THR A 72 3.16 -5.26 10.85
CA THR A 72 4.46 -5.96 10.93
C THR A 72 5.14 -6.06 9.56
N GLU A 73 4.37 -6.36 8.51
CA GLU A 73 4.88 -6.35 7.12
C GLU A 73 5.41 -4.97 6.71
N ILE A 74 4.74 -3.88 7.13
CA ILE A 74 5.20 -2.50 6.90
C ILE A 74 6.49 -2.20 7.65
N ASP A 75 6.62 -2.66 8.90
CA ASP A 75 7.86 -2.53 9.68
C ASP A 75 9.03 -3.26 9.01
N ILE A 76 8.80 -4.49 8.52
CA ILE A 76 9.80 -5.26 7.75
C ILE A 76 10.24 -4.51 6.50
N ILE A 77 9.30 -3.90 5.76
CA ILE A 77 9.65 -3.07 4.60
C ILE A 77 10.58 -1.94 5.02
N LYS A 78 10.27 -1.24 6.11
CA LYS A 78 11.08 -0.13 6.63
C LYS A 78 12.50 -0.59 7.00
N GLU A 79 12.64 -1.70 7.71
CA GLU A 79 13.96 -2.26 8.05
C GLU A 79 14.76 -2.62 6.79
N HIS A 80 14.12 -3.24 5.81
CA HIS A 80 14.75 -3.60 4.55
C HIS A 80 15.20 -2.40 3.70
N LEU A 81 14.58 -1.22 3.85
CA LEU A 81 15.07 0.01 3.22
C LEU A 81 16.46 0.38 3.72
N GLU A 82 16.74 0.15 5.01
CA GLU A 82 18.05 0.40 5.59
C GLU A 82 19.07 -0.64 5.10
N ILE A 83 18.66 -1.92 5.04
CA ILE A 83 19.52 -3.02 4.55
C ILE A 83 19.90 -2.82 3.08
N VAL A 84 18.96 -2.46 2.21
CA VAL A 84 19.23 -2.25 0.78
C VAL A 84 20.04 -0.97 0.52
N ALA A 85 20.02 -0.01 1.44
CA ALA A 85 20.85 1.18 1.35
C ALA A 85 22.35 0.90 1.62
N ASP A 86 22.68 -0.22 2.27
CA ASP A 86 24.06 -0.71 2.43
C ASP A 86 24.36 -1.83 1.41
N PRO A 87 25.13 -1.54 0.34
CA PRO A 87 25.49 -2.55 -0.66
C PRO A 87 26.18 -3.78 -0.07
N THR A 88 26.97 -3.63 0.99
CA THR A 88 27.71 -4.74 1.60
C THR A 88 26.76 -5.72 2.27
N GLN A 89 25.81 -5.20 3.04
CA GLN A 89 24.77 -6.01 3.66
C GLN A 89 23.86 -6.62 2.61
N TYR A 90 23.46 -5.85 1.60
CA TYR A 90 22.54 -6.32 0.58
C TYR A 90 23.13 -7.44 -0.30
N GLN A 91 24.45 -7.46 -0.49
CA GLN A 91 25.13 -8.58 -1.15
C GLN A 91 24.94 -9.92 -0.41
N LEU A 92 24.83 -9.91 0.92
CA LEU A 92 24.54 -11.12 1.69
C LEU A 92 23.12 -11.63 1.40
N ILE A 93 22.14 -10.73 1.37
CA ILE A 93 20.75 -11.05 0.99
C ILE A 93 20.71 -11.63 -0.44
N ASN A 94 21.46 -11.03 -1.37
CA ASN A 94 21.53 -11.50 -2.74
C ASN A 94 22.09 -12.92 -2.85
N LYS A 95 23.14 -13.25 -2.09
CA LYS A 95 23.71 -14.61 -2.02
C LYS A 95 22.72 -15.62 -1.42
N ALA A 96 21.99 -15.22 -0.38
CA ALA A 96 20.96 -16.06 0.24
C ALA A 96 19.78 -16.37 -0.71
N HIS A 97 19.52 -15.50 -1.70
CA HIS A 97 18.47 -15.65 -2.71
C HIS A 97 19.03 -16.07 -4.08
N SER A 98 20.04 -16.94 -4.12
CA SER A 98 20.71 -17.36 -5.36
C SER A 98 19.84 -18.27 -6.26
N LEU A 99 18.93 -19.06 -5.69
CA LEU A 99 18.05 -19.94 -6.46
C LEU A 99 17.00 -19.15 -7.26
N SER A 100 16.74 -19.57 -8.50
CA SER A 100 15.80 -18.90 -9.41
C SER A 100 14.38 -18.73 -8.83
N LYS A 101 13.90 -19.73 -8.07
CA LYS A 101 12.59 -19.68 -7.39
C LYS A 101 12.47 -18.56 -6.34
N ASN A 102 13.60 -18.11 -5.79
CA ASN A 102 13.70 -17.05 -4.78
C ASN A 102 13.99 -15.68 -5.41
N ARG A 103 13.84 -15.56 -6.74
CA ARG A 103 14.15 -14.34 -7.49
C ARG A 103 12.98 -13.95 -8.38
N LYS A 104 12.86 -12.64 -8.62
CA LYS A 104 11.93 -12.05 -9.60
C LYS A 104 12.69 -11.00 -10.39
N ASN A 105 12.64 -11.10 -11.72
CA ASN A 105 13.38 -10.22 -12.64
C ASN A 105 14.87 -10.11 -12.34
N GLY A 106 15.49 -11.24 -11.96
CA GLY A 106 16.91 -11.28 -11.64
C GLY A 106 17.30 -10.64 -10.31
N LEU A 107 16.35 -10.14 -9.51
CA LEU A 107 16.56 -9.58 -8.18
C LEU A 107 16.07 -10.54 -7.09
N PRO A 108 16.62 -10.47 -5.85
CA PRO A 108 16.10 -11.19 -4.70
C PRO A 108 14.60 -10.91 -4.49
N TYR A 109 13.80 -11.95 -4.29
CA TYR A 109 12.42 -11.84 -3.80
C TYR A 109 12.41 -11.93 -2.27
N ASP A 110 13.03 -10.94 -1.65
CA ASP A 110 13.22 -10.82 -0.20
C ASP A 110 11.92 -10.46 0.54
N GLU A 111 11.99 -10.40 1.87
CA GLU A 111 10.81 -10.20 2.71
C GLU A 111 10.10 -8.88 2.44
N ALA A 112 10.81 -7.78 2.17
CA ALA A 112 10.18 -6.52 1.77
C ALA A 112 9.31 -6.67 0.52
N ARG A 113 9.79 -7.39 -0.50
CA ARG A 113 9.00 -7.63 -1.71
C ARG A 113 7.80 -8.54 -1.45
N GLN A 114 7.97 -9.54 -0.59
CA GLN A 114 6.88 -10.43 -0.18
C GLN A 114 5.82 -9.65 0.60
N ALA A 115 6.23 -8.79 1.53
CA ALA A 115 5.38 -7.90 2.31
C ALA A 115 4.58 -6.97 1.39
N MET A 116 5.23 -6.29 0.43
CA MET A 116 4.52 -5.43 -0.54
C MET A 116 3.52 -6.21 -1.39
N ALA A 117 3.85 -7.44 -1.82
CA ALA A 117 2.94 -8.30 -2.60
C ALA A 117 1.74 -8.80 -1.77
N SER A 118 1.98 -9.18 -0.51
CA SER A 118 0.96 -9.53 0.47
C SER A 118 0.01 -8.35 0.68
N HIS A 119 0.56 -7.15 0.88
CA HIS A 119 -0.21 -5.92 1.09
C HIS A 119 -1.06 -5.54 -0.12
N TYR A 120 -0.49 -5.61 -1.32
CA TYR A 120 -1.25 -5.41 -2.56
C TYR A 120 -2.44 -6.37 -2.68
N THR A 121 -2.23 -7.64 -2.31
CA THR A 121 -3.29 -8.67 -2.33
C THR A 121 -4.37 -8.36 -1.29
N ARG A 122 -3.98 -7.93 -0.08
CA ARG A 122 -4.90 -7.52 0.99
C ARG A 122 -5.82 -6.38 0.54
N LEU A 123 -5.27 -5.34 -0.08
CA LEU A 123 -6.04 -4.25 -0.68
C LEU A 123 -6.97 -4.75 -1.80
N GLY A 124 -6.50 -5.68 -2.62
CA GLY A 124 -7.33 -6.34 -3.64
C GLY A 124 -8.52 -7.09 -3.05
N ASN A 125 -8.35 -7.75 -1.90
CA ASN A 125 -9.44 -8.40 -1.19
C ASN A 125 -10.40 -7.40 -0.56
N LEU A 126 -9.90 -6.30 0.01
CA LEU A 126 -10.73 -5.21 0.53
C LEU A 126 -11.61 -4.59 -0.58
N ASN A 127 -11.08 -4.43 -1.79
CA ASN A 127 -11.83 -3.88 -2.92
C ASN A 127 -13.00 -4.77 -3.41
N LYS A 128 -13.07 -6.04 -2.95
CA LYS A 128 -14.20 -6.95 -3.25
C LYS A 128 -15.44 -6.66 -2.39
N ALA A 129 -15.29 -5.89 -1.31
CA ALA A 129 -16.40 -5.53 -0.45
C ALA A 129 -17.42 -4.62 -1.18
N ARG A 130 -18.63 -4.54 -0.63
CA ARG A 130 -19.68 -3.62 -1.10
C ARG A 130 -19.35 -2.20 -0.66
N LEU A 131 -18.51 -1.54 -1.45
CA LEU A 131 -18.05 -0.17 -1.25
C LEU A 131 -18.61 0.74 -2.35
N THR A 132 -18.76 2.03 -2.03
CA THR A 132 -19.07 3.08 -3.00
C THR A 132 -17.94 3.23 -4.02
N THR A 133 -18.24 3.79 -5.19
CA THR A 133 -17.24 4.01 -6.25
C THR A 133 -16.03 4.81 -5.76
N VAL A 134 -16.24 5.82 -4.90
CA VAL A 134 -15.15 6.64 -4.36
C VAL A 134 -14.30 5.87 -3.33
N GLU A 135 -14.90 5.03 -2.49
CA GLU A 135 -14.13 4.18 -1.59
C GLU A 135 -13.26 3.18 -2.37
N LYS A 136 -13.81 2.61 -3.45
CA LYS A 136 -13.03 1.73 -4.35
C LYS A 136 -11.89 2.46 -5.03
N SER A 137 -12.10 3.71 -5.48
CA SER A 137 -11.02 4.48 -6.11
C SER A 137 -9.89 4.81 -5.13
N ILE A 138 -10.18 5.05 -3.85
CA ILE A 138 -9.15 5.19 -2.81
C ILE A 138 -8.32 3.91 -2.68
N ILE A 139 -8.96 2.74 -2.64
CA ILE A 139 -8.25 1.46 -2.55
C ILE A 139 -7.40 1.19 -3.79
N ASP A 140 -7.92 1.50 -4.98
CA ASP A 140 -7.16 1.34 -6.21
C ASP A 140 -5.95 2.29 -6.27
N ALA A 141 -6.09 3.53 -5.78
CA ALA A 141 -4.96 4.44 -5.62
C ALA A 141 -3.90 3.90 -4.64
N ARG A 142 -4.31 3.34 -3.49
CA ARG A 142 -3.38 2.66 -2.55
C ARG A 142 -2.66 1.49 -3.22
N LYS A 143 -3.37 0.69 -4.02
CA LYS A 143 -2.77 -0.41 -4.79
C LYS A 143 -1.74 0.06 -5.81
N ASP A 144 -2.01 1.16 -6.50
CA ASP A 144 -1.06 1.75 -7.42
C ASP A 144 0.17 2.30 -6.68
N ASN A 145 -0.01 2.88 -5.50
CA ASN A 145 1.09 3.28 -4.62
C ASN A 145 1.96 2.10 -4.20
N MET A 146 1.38 0.93 -3.91
CA MET A 146 2.16 -0.31 -3.65
C MET A 146 3.01 -0.71 -4.86
N LYS A 147 2.49 -0.56 -6.09
CA LYS A 147 3.28 -0.83 -7.31
C LYS A 147 4.42 0.17 -7.46
N VAL A 148 4.20 1.45 -7.12
CA VAL A 148 5.24 2.48 -7.11
C VAL A 148 6.34 2.13 -6.11
N MET A 149 5.98 1.83 -4.86
CA MET A 149 6.95 1.39 -3.84
C MET A 149 7.75 0.18 -4.30
N ARG A 150 7.10 -0.85 -4.84
CA ARG A 150 7.80 -2.03 -5.37
C ARG A 150 8.85 -1.65 -6.42
N ARG A 151 8.52 -0.75 -7.36
CA ARG A 151 9.46 -0.29 -8.39
C ARG A 151 10.62 0.50 -7.80
N LEU A 152 10.35 1.37 -6.84
CA LEU A 152 11.38 2.13 -6.13
C LEU A 152 12.34 1.18 -5.40
N TYR A 153 11.80 0.21 -4.67
CA TYR A 153 12.61 -0.80 -3.98
C TYR A 153 13.42 -1.65 -4.96
N GLU A 154 12.84 -2.11 -6.06
CA GLU A 154 13.56 -2.83 -7.12
C GLU A 154 14.75 -2.03 -7.67
N ASN A 155 14.58 -0.73 -7.87
CA ASN A 155 15.67 0.15 -8.29
C ASN A 155 16.76 0.27 -7.20
N MET A 156 16.38 0.32 -5.92
CA MET A 156 17.33 0.31 -4.81
C MET A 156 18.11 -1.02 -4.77
N GLN A 157 17.43 -2.16 -4.91
CA GLN A 157 18.06 -3.49 -4.98
C GLN A 157 19.07 -3.54 -6.12
N ALA A 158 18.67 -3.10 -7.31
CA ALA A 158 19.54 -3.11 -8.48
C ALA A 158 20.77 -2.21 -8.30
N LYS A 159 20.58 -1.00 -7.75
CA LYS A 159 21.67 -0.09 -7.41
C LYS A 159 22.65 -0.71 -6.41
N ALA A 160 22.15 -1.32 -5.34
CA ALA A 160 22.97 -1.99 -4.33
C ALA A 160 23.79 -3.16 -4.89
N LEU A 161 23.27 -3.82 -5.92
CA LEU A 161 23.92 -4.95 -6.58
C LEU A 161 24.75 -4.57 -7.82
N GLY A 162 24.77 -3.29 -8.22
CA GLY A 162 25.43 -2.84 -9.45
C GLY A 162 24.78 -3.39 -10.72
N ILE A 163 23.48 -3.73 -10.68
CA ILE A 163 22.72 -4.27 -11.81
C ILE A 163 22.03 -3.11 -12.53
N ASN A 164 22.08 -3.11 -13.87
CA ASN A 164 21.30 -2.19 -14.68
C ASN A 164 19.94 -2.82 -15.03
N LEU A 165 18.85 -2.30 -14.45
CA LEU A 165 17.50 -2.71 -14.82
C LEU A 165 17.15 -2.10 -16.18
N SER A 166 17.08 -2.94 -17.22
CA SER A 166 16.51 -2.53 -18.51
C SER A 166 15.09 -1.99 -18.27
N GLN A 167 14.86 -0.74 -18.65
CA GLN A 167 13.59 -0.04 -18.42
C GLN A 167 12.41 -0.82 -19.02
N ASN A 168 11.35 -1.01 -18.24
CA ASN A 168 10.01 -1.42 -18.67
C ASN A 168 9.91 -2.71 -19.51
N LYS A 169 9.84 -3.86 -18.84
CA LYS A 169 8.96 -4.94 -19.31
C LYS A 169 7.85 -5.13 -18.28
N GLY A 170 6.60 -5.03 -18.75
CA GLY A 170 5.39 -5.09 -17.94
C GLY A 170 5.46 -6.23 -16.95
N MET A 171 5.55 -5.89 -15.67
CA MET A 171 5.66 -6.88 -14.62
C MET A 171 4.28 -7.39 -14.25
N SER A 172 4.08 -8.71 -14.34
CA SER A 172 3.02 -9.34 -13.59
C SER A 172 3.28 -9.14 -12.10
N LEU A 173 2.19 -8.94 -11.38
CA LEU A 173 2.13 -9.02 -9.94
C LEU A 173 2.63 -10.40 -9.50
#